data_AF-A0A7S2G6V8-F1
#
_entry.id   AF-A0A7S2G6V8-F1
#
_cell.length_a   1.000
_cell.length_b   1.000
_cell.length_c   1.000
_cell.angle_alpha   90.00
_cell.angle_beta   90.00
_cell.angle_gamma   90.00
#
_symmetry.space_group_name_H-M   'P 1'
#
loop_
_entity.id
_entity.type
_entity.pdbx_description
1 polymer ?
#
loop_
_entity_poly.entity_id
_entity_poly.type
_entity_poly.pdbx_seq_one_letter_code
_entity_poly.pdbx_strand_id
1 'polypeptide(L)'
;VKFTYEFAVNHLLLPDRQKAHTPLLDLTPIPVTALHNANYQRLYRFSHFNAIQTQVFHTCYHTDYNVLLGAPTGSGKTNVAELTMFRLFTQSPEEKVIYIAPLKALARERMEEWEEQLQ
;
A
#
# COMPACT_ATOMS: atom_id res chain seq x y z
N VAL A 1 -46.44 -6.47 -27.24
CA VAL A 1 -45.72 -7.72 -27.57
C VAL A 1 -44.74 -8.01 -26.44
N LYS A 2 -44.77 -9.21 -25.87
CA LYS A 2 -43.88 -9.60 -24.76
C LYS A 2 -42.85 -10.57 -25.32
N PHE A 3 -41.58 -10.22 -25.19
CA PHE A 3 -40.47 -11.06 -25.63
C PHE A 3 -39.86 -11.75 -24.40
N THR A 4 -39.54 -13.04 -24.54
CA THR A 4 -38.84 -13.84 -23.54
C THR A 4 -37.56 -14.35 -24.17
N TYR A 5 -36.44 -14.21 -23.47
CA TYR A 5 -35.14 -14.73 -23.87
C TYR A 5 -34.66 -15.71 -22.80
N GLU A 6 -34.28 -16.91 -23.23
CA GLU A 6 -33.69 -17.93 -22.36
C GLU A 6 -32.17 -17.80 -22.39
N PHE A 7 -31.54 -17.82 -21.21
CA PHE A 7 -30.09 -17.84 -21.07
C PHE A 7 -29.65 -19.19 -20.51
N ALA A 8 -29.00 -20.00 -21.34
CA ALA A 8 -28.52 -21.32 -20.95
C ALA A 8 -27.22 -21.21 -20.12
N VAL A 9 -27.24 -21.75 -18.91
CA VAL A 9 -26.09 -21.75 -17.97
C VAL A 9 -25.40 -23.11 -17.88
N ASN A 10 -25.79 -24.07 -18.72
CA ASN A 10 -25.36 -25.48 -18.63
C ASN A 10 -23.85 -25.68 -18.77
N HIS A 11 -23.15 -24.71 -19.37
CA HIS A 11 -21.69 -24.71 -19.54
C HIS A 11 -21.01 -23.52 -18.84
N LEU A 12 -21.72 -22.83 -17.95
CA LEU A 12 -21.17 -21.71 -17.19
C LEU A 12 -20.28 -22.25 -16.06
N LEU A 13 -18.96 -22.16 -16.27
CA LEU A 13 -17.99 -22.41 -15.21
C LEU A 13 -17.97 -21.20 -14.27
N LEU A 14 -18.45 -21.41 -13.04
CA LEU A 14 -18.35 -20.39 -12.00
C LEU A 14 -16.94 -20.42 -11.40
N PRO A 15 -16.30 -19.26 -11.19
CA PRO A 15 -15.05 -19.22 -10.46
C PRO A 15 -15.27 -19.70 -9.02
N ASP A 16 -14.25 -20.36 -8.47
CA ASP A 16 -14.27 -20.74 -7.06
C ASP A 16 -14.42 -19.49 -6.18
N ARG A 17 -15.23 -19.61 -5.13
CA ARG A 17 -15.52 -18.53 -4.17
C ARG A 17 -14.49 -18.48 -3.05
N GLN A 18 -13.22 -18.81 -3.31
CA GLN A 18 -12.18 -18.63 -2.32
C GLN A 18 -11.84 -17.15 -2.17
N LYS A 19 -12.30 -16.55 -1.08
CA LYS A 19 -11.77 -15.28 -0.58
C LYS A 19 -11.44 -15.43 0.89
N ALA A 20 -10.22 -15.89 1.18
CA ALA A 20 -9.63 -15.65 2.48
C ALA A 20 -8.90 -14.31 2.42
N HIS A 21 -9.58 -13.23 2.83
CA HIS A 21 -8.87 -11.99 3.15
C HIS A 21 -7.92 -12.28 4.32
N THR A 22 -6.70 -11.73 4.28
CA THR A 22 -5.79 -11.82 5.42
C THR A 22 -6.46 -11.15 6.63
N PRO A 23 -6.63 -11.85 7.76
CA PRO A 23 -7.22 -11.24 8.94
C PRO A 23 -6.34 -10.09 9.43
N LEU A 24 -6.98 -9.00 9.84
CA LEU A 24 -6.30 -7.91 10.53
C LEU A 24 -6.07 -8.34 11.97
N LEU A 25 -4.80 -8.41 12.36
CA LEU A 25 -4.38 -8.82 13.69
C LEU A 25 -4.49 -7.64 14.67
N ASP A 26 -4.85 -7.94 15.91
CA ASP A 26 -4.87 -6.95 17.00
C ASP A 26 -3.44 -6.72 17.51
N LEU A 27 -2.66 -5.98 16.71
CA LEU A 27 -1.27 -5.65 17.01
C LEU A 27 -1.19 -4.31 17.74
N THR A 28 -0.20 -4.20 18.63
CA THR A 28 0.16 -2.90 19.20
C THR A 28 0.62 -1.96 18.07
N PRO A 29 0.02 -0.77 17.92
CA PRO A 29 0.42 0.17 16.89
C PRO A 29 1.90 0.50 16.95
N ILE A 30 2.58 0.46 15.81
CA ILE A 30 4.02 0.77 15.74
C ILE A 30 4.21 2.30 15.75
N PRO A 31 5.07 2.84 16.62
CA PRO A 31 5.35 4.27 16.63
C PRO A 31 6.21 4.67 15.42
N VAL A 32 6.07 5.92 14.95
CA VAL A 32 6.91 6.45 13.85
C VAL A 32 8.40 6.41 14.19
N THR A 33 8.77 6.42 15.47
CA THR A 33 10.15 6.28 15.93
C THR A 33 10.80 4.96 15.54
N ALA A 34 10.02 3.93 15.20
CA ALA A 34 10.50 2.65 14.66
C ALA A 34 11.19 2.78 13.30
N LEU A 35 11.10 3.94 12.64
CA LEU A 35 11.86 4.22 11.41
C LEU A 35 13.35 4.46 11.67
N HIS A 36 13.74 4.75 12.91
CA HIS A 36 15.14 5.02 13.29
C HIS A 36 15.86 6.13 12.48
N ASN A 37 15.11 6.97 11.78
CA ASN A 37 15.61 8.09 10.99
C ASN A 37 14.76 9.35 11.25
N ALA A 38 15.37 10.39 11.80
CA ALA A 38 14.68 11.62 12.19
C ALA A 38 14.07 12.37 10.99
N ASN A 39 14.67 12.28 9.80
CA ASN A 39 14.15 12.93 8.60
C ASN A 39 12.86 12.25 8.15
N TYR A 40 12.83 10.91 8.11
CA TYR A 40 11.61 10.18 7.75
C TYR A 40 10.50 10.31 8.79
N GLN A 41 10.85 10.33 10.08
CA GLN A 41 9.89 10.55 11.16
C GLN A 41 9.12 11.86 11.02
N ARG A 42 9.79 12.94 10.58
CA ARG A 42 9.18 14.27 10.42
C ARG A 42 8.15 14.34 9.30
N LEU A 43 8.16 13.40 8.36
CA LEU A 43 7.20 13.34 7.25
C LEU A 43 5.80 12.93 7.73
N TYR A 44 5.70 12.28 8.89
CA TYR A 44 4.45 11.80 9.44
C TYR A 44 3.87 12.76 10.48
N ARG A 45 2.64 13.23 10.25
CA ARG A 45 1.89 14.10 11.18
C ARG A 45 1.14 13.32 12.29
N PHE A 46 1.44 12.04 12.45
CA PHE A 46 0.85 11.15 13.43
C PHE A 46 1.95 10.45 14.24
N SER A 47 1.60 9.95 15.43
CA SER A 47 2.58 9.30 16.32
C SER A 47 2.75 7.80 16.04
N HIS A 48 1.71 7.13 15.56
CA HIS A 48 1.69 5.69 15.32
C HIS A 48 1.05 5.34 13.98
N PHE A 49 1.58 4.29 13.35
CA PHE A 49 1.00 3.69 12.15
C PHE A 49 -0.35 3.05 12.46
N ASN A 50 -1.28 3.07 11.50
CA ASN A 50 -2.57 2.42 11.66
C ASN A 50 -2.42 0.87 11.68
N ALA A 51 -3.49 0.13 11.96
CA ALA A 51 -3.43 -1.33 12.09
C ALA A 51 -2.91 -2.05 10.82
N ILE A 52 -3.31 -1.60 9.63
CA ILE A 52 -2.85 -2.18 8.37
C ILE A 52 -1.36 -1.92 8.17
N GLN A 53 -0.94 -0.67 8.34
CA GLN A 53 0.45 -0.24 8.22
C GLN A 53 1.33 -0.96 9.25
N THR A 54 0.85 -1.11 10.49
CA THR A 54 1.50 -1.86 11.56
C THR A 54 1.72 -3.32 11.17
N GLN A 55 0.68 -3.99 10.65
CA GLN A 55 0.77 -5.39 10.25
C GLN A 55 1.72 -5.64 9.08
N VAL A 56 1.86 -4.69 8.15
CA VAL A 56 2.78 -4.83 6.99
C VAL A 56 4.15 -4.21 7.21
N PHE A 57 4.35 -3.46 8.30
CA PHE A 57 5.55 -2.66 8.55
C PHE A 57 6.83 -3.49 8.42
N HIS A 58 6.87 -4.65 9.08
CA HIS A 58 8.07 -5.49 9.05
C HIS A 58 8.43 -5.93 7.63
N THR A 59 7.46 -6.43 6.86
CA THR A 59 7.71 -6.89 5.49
C THR A 59 8.17 -5.73 4.61
N CYS A 60 7.55 -4.55 4.72
CA CYS A 60 7.87 -3.41 3.88
C CYS A 60 9.15 -2.66 4.28
N TYR A 61 9.50 -2.61 5.57
CA TYR A 61 10.61 -1.80 6.08
C TYR A 61 11.86 -2.61 6.46
N HIS A 62 11.74 -3.95 6.60
CA HIS A 62 12.87 -4.80 6.98
C HIS A 62 13.18 -5.94 5.99
N THR A 63 12.35 -6.20 4.98
CA THR A 63 12.56 -7.31 4.03
C THR A 63 12.45 -6.90 2.56
N ASP A 64 13.13 -7.63 1.67
CA ASP A 64 13.11 -7.42 0.21
C ASP A 64 11.99 -8.20 -0.51
N TYR A 65 10.99 -8.68 0.24
CA TYR A 65 9.92 -9.45 -0.37
C TYR A 65 8.97 -8.57 -1.18
N ASN A 66 8.53 -9.11 -2.32
CA ASN A 66 7.44 -8.51 -3.08
C ASN A 66 6.15 -8.55 -2.26
N VAL A 67 5.45 -7.42 -2.17
CA VAL A 67 4.22 -7.27 -1.38
C VAL A 67 3.04 -6.90 -2.28
N LEU A 68 1.93 -7.64 -2.14
CA LEU A 68 0.63 -7.25 -2.67
C LEU A 68 -0.25 -6.77 -1.50
N LEU A 69 -0.50 -5.46 -1.42
CA LEU A 69 -1.36 -4.88 -0.39
C LEU A 69 -2.75 -4.53 -0.94
N GLY A 70 -3.72 -5.41 -0.70
CA GLY A 70 -5.13 -5.15 -0.95
C GLY A 70 -5.82 -4.54 0.27
N ALA A 71 -6.09 -3.24 0.25
CA ALA A 71 -6.81 -2.54 1.32
C ALA A 71 -7.74 -1.44 0.76
N PRO A 72 -8.83 -1.07 1.47
CA PRO A 72 -9.72 0.01 1.06
C PRO A 72 -9.02 1.36 0.82
N THR A 73 -9.65 2.24 0.06
CA THR A 73 -9.20 3.64 -0.08
C THR A 73 -9.25 4.33 1.29
N GLY A 74 -8.25 5.15 1.59
CA GLY A 74 -8.11 5.80 2.91
C GLY A 74 -7.38 4.96 3.96
N SER A 75 -7.07 3.69 3.70
CA SER A 75 -6.29 2.85 4.63
C SER A 75 -4.78 3.19 4.72
N GLY A 76 -4.33 4.24 4.01
CA GLY A 76 -2.93 4.69 4.06
C GLY A 76 -1.95 3.78 3.33
N LYS A 77 -2.37 3.18 2.20
CA LYS A 77 -1.50 2.37 1.32
C LYS A 77 -0.31 3.16 0.76
N THR A 78 -0.49 4.46 0.52
CA THR A 78 0.59 5.35 0.06
C THR A 78 1.76 5.37 1.06
N ASN A 79 1.47 5.50 2.35
CA ASN A 79 2.51 5.45 3.38
C ASN A 79 3.25 4.11 3.38
N VAL A 80 2.59 3.01 3.02
CA VAL A 80 3.26 1.70 2.89
C VAL A 80 4.24 1.69 1.71
N ALA A 81 3.89 2.34 0.59
CA ALA A 81 4.84 2.54 -0.51
C ALA A 81 6.04 3.40 -0.08
N GLU A 82 5.80 4.47 0.68
CA GLU A 82 6.87 5.31 1.23
C GLU A 82 7.81 4.53 2.15
N LEU A 83 7.29 3.64 3.01
CA LEU A 83 8.12 2.75 3.83
C LEU A 83 9.10 1.95 2.96
N THR A 84 8.62 1.36 1.86
CA THR A 84 9.50 0.61 0.95
C THR A 84 10.53 1.50 0.25
N MET A 85 10.17 2.74 -0.09
CA MET A 85 11.09 3.73 -0.69
C MET A 85 12.18 4.14 0.29
N PHE A 86 11.81 4.49 1.52
CA PHE A 86 12.73 4.92 2.56
C PHE A 86 13.71 3.82 2.95
N ARG A 87 13.26 2.57 2.97
CA ARG A 87 14.14 1.41 3.14
C ARG A 87 15.20 1.35 2.04
N LEU A 88 14.78 1.45 0.77
CA LEU A 88 15.70 1.43 -0.36
C LEU A 88 16.73 2.56 -0.26
N PHE A 89 16.28 3.80 -0.03
CA PHE A 89 17.18 4.95 0.06
C PHE A 89 18.11 4.91 1.28
N THR A 90 17.73 4.21 2.35
CA THR A 90 18.62 3.98 3.50
C THR A 90 19.71 2.97 3.16
N GLN A 91 19.37 1.91 2.42
CA GLN A 91 20.32 0.83 2.09
C GLN A 91 21.19 1.16 0.87
N SER A 92 20.65 1.91 -0.09
CA SER A 92 21.27 2.20 -1.38
C SER A 92 20.77 3.56 -1.90
N PRO A 93 21.37 4.68 -1.46
CA PRO A 93 20.90 6.03 -1.80
C PRO A 93 20.88 6.36 -3.30
N GLU A 94 21.70 5.68 -4.10
CA GLU A 94 21.82 5.89 -5.55
C GLU A 94 20.79 5.09 -6.37
N GLU A 95 20.08 4.15 -5.73
CA GLU A 95 19.06 3.34 -6.39
C GLU A 95 17.79 4.14 -6.66
N LYS A 96 17.01 3.69 -7.63
CA LYS A 96 15.84 4.42 -8.13
C LYS A 96 14.55 3.68 -7.84
N VAL A 97 13.52 4.44 -7.49
CA VAL A 97 12.14 3.93 -7.38
C VAL A 97 11.31 4.44 -8.55
N ILE A 98 10.52 3.55 -9.13
CA ILE A 98 9.49 3.90 -10.11
C ILE A 98 8.12 3.74 -9.45
N TYR A 99 7.44 4.86 -9.20
CA TYR A 99 6.05 4.87 -8.75
C TYR A 99 5.10 4.94 -9.94
N ILE A 100 4.13 4.02 -10.01
CA ILE A 100 3.17 3.93 -11.12
C ILE A 100 1.76 4.13 -10.57
N ALA A 101 1.04 5.08 -11.15
CA ALA A 101 -0.38 5.33 -10.89
C ALA A 101 -1.18 5.28 -12.19
N PRO A 102 -2.47 4.88 -12.14
CA PRO A 102 -3.29 4.70 -13.35
C PRO A 102 -3.65 6.01 -14.04
N LEU A 103 -3.57 7.14 -13.34
CA LEU A 103 -3.94 8.46 -13.85
C LEU A 103 -2.78 9.45 -13.68
N LYS A 104 -2.54 10.27 -14.71
CA LYS A 104 -1.50 11.32 -14.68
C LYS A 104 -1.68 12.29 -13.51
N ALA A 105 -2.92 12.65 -13.18
CA ALA A 105 -3.22 13.56 -12.07
C ALA A 105 -2.76 12.98 -10.73
N LEU A 106 -3.00 11.69 -10.47
CA LEU A 106 -2.59 11.03 -9.23
C LEU A 106 -1.06 10.93 -9.12
N ALA A 107 -0.39 10.61 -10.23
CA ALA A 107 1.08 10.59 -10.25
C ALA A 107 1.67 11.99 -9.98
N ARG A 108 1.08 13.03 -10.57
CA ARG A 108 1.51 14.42 -10.39
C ARG A 108 1.32 14.90 -8.95
N GLU A 109 0.16 14.63 -8.36
CA GLU A 109 -0.12 14.97 -6.96
C GLU A 109 0.91 14.34 -6.01
N ARG A 110 1.26 13.06 -6.21
CA ARG A 110 2.29 12.41 -5.40
C ARG A 110 3.70 12.96 -5.63
N MET A 111 4.03 13.32 -6.87
CA MET A 111 5.30 13.96 -7.19
C MET A 111 5.43 15.30 -6.46
N GLU A 112 4.42 16.16 -6.53
CA GLU A 112 4.42 17.48 -5.87
C GLU A 112 4.56 17.33 -4.35
N GLU A 113 3.84 16.40 -3.71
CA GLU A 113 4.00 16.13 -2.28
C GLU A 113 5.41 15.62 -1.91
N TRP A 114 5.98 14.72 -2.69
CA TRP A 114 7.33 14.20 -2.41
C TRP A 114 8.43 15.20 -2.70
N GLU A 115 8.27 16.08 -3.69
CA GLU A 115 9.20 17.19 -3.92
C GLU A 115 9.25 18.13 -2.71
N GLU A 116 8.11 18.43 -2.07
CA GLU A 116 8.09 19.22 -0.85
C GLU A 116 8.69 18.49 0.37
N GLN A 117 8.57 17.16 0.41
CA GLN A 117 8.96 16.35 1.56
C GLN A 117 10.41 15.83 1.52
N LEU A 118 10.96 15.61 0.32
CA LEU A 118 12.27 14.99 0.12
C LEU A 118 13.37 15.98 -0.34
N GLN A 119 13.04 17.27 -0.48
CA GLN A 119 14.02 18.36 -0.60
C GLN A 119 14.52 18.83 0.77
#